data_AF-A0A7U9R8V3-F1
#
_entry.id   AF-A0A7U9R8V3-F1
#
_cell.length_a   1.000
_cell.length_b   1.000
_cell.length_c   1.000
_cell.angle_alpha   90.00
_cell.angle_beta   90.00
_cell.angle_gamma   90.00
#
_symmetry.space_group_name_H-M   'P 1'
#
loop_
_entity.id
_entity.type
_entity.pdbx_description
1 polymer ?
#
loop_
_entity_poly.entity_id
_entity_poly.type
_entity_poly.pdbx_seq_one_letter_code
_entity_poly.pdbx_strand_id
1 'polypeptide(L)'
;MLEILRKKARKSNIWRIVLSVAGVVILLAITKFAIFDVITGPTRMDITEDPASYEGKYVTIDAEFFLYDYVEHTTTTKKKYGGSSTSTDGYSYIAFQWVDDYENDASVWYYYSIFLKKDRQNEMNSKIDQAFAYLSDETGSTPPPEPVTVTGVWNKMDYQTEEYFRSSMAELGITESEYDKFYFYELDTKNIGGVNGLLFWVMMAGAVGLLAFAALSAVGLFSDSYSRPIQQYLQKEGSVSMAAIEEDFHQARLIGSGVWVGKRWTIYMQGSKAKILANKDLVWGYYFRRTGRNSVSEMRLFTKERDRFGISLSEENTQEALRVYEAEQPHMVIGYSAELEKMYNKDFNAFLGLKYHTAARETEF
;
A
#
# COMPACT_ATOMS: atom_id res chain seq x y z
N MET A 1 -5.95 -11.43 35.75
CA MET A 1 -5.95 -11.78 34.31
C MET A 1 -6.25 -10.59 33.37
N LEU A 2 -7.41 -9.93 33.50
CA LEU A 2 -7.94 -9.00 32.48
C LEU A 2 -6.99 -7.82 32.17
N GLU A 3 -6.31 -7.29 33.17
CA GLU A 3 -5.34 -6.20 33.00
C GLU A 3 -4.14 -6.61 32.11
N ILE A 4 -3.64 -7.83 32.29
CA ILE A 4 -2.54 -8.38 31.49
C ILE A 4 -2.95 -8.51 30.03
N LEU A 5 -4.15 -9.05 29.78
CA LEU A 5 -4.71 -9.17 28.43
C LEU A 5 -4.95 -7.79 27.80
N ARG A 6 -5.48 -6.84 28.56
CA ARG A 6 -5.67 -5.45 28.13
C ARG A 6 -4.35 -4.79 27.72
N LYS A 7 -3.30 -4.95 28.52
CA LYS A 7 -1.96 -4.40 28.23
C LYS A 7 -1.39 -4.98 26.93
N LYS A 8 -1.52 -6.30 26.71
CA LYS A 8 -1.07 -6.93 25.46
C LYS A 8 -1.90 -6.48 24.25
N ALA A 9 -3.22 -6.39 24.39
CA ALA A 9 -4.10 -5.91 23.34
C ALA A 9 -3.76 -4.47 22.92
N ARG A 10 -3.55 -3.58 23.90
CA ARG A 10 -3.10 -2.19 23.65
C ARG A 10 -1.76 -2.15 22.93
N LYS A 11 -0.77 -2.92 23.39
CA LYS A 11 0.55 -2.98 22.72
C LYS A 11 0.43 -3.42 21.25
N SER A 12 -0.41 -4.43 20.96
CA SER A 12 -0.66 -4.87 19.58
C SER A 12 -1.29 -3.78 18.72
N ASN A 13 -2.28 -3.05 19.24
CA ASN A 13 -2.93 -1.97 18.51
C ASN A 13 -1.99 -0.76 18.31
N ILE A 14 -1.16 -0.40 19.30
CA ILE A 14 -0.13 0.64 19.15
C ILE A 14 0.82 0.28 18.01
N TRP A 15 1.29 -0.96 17.97
CA TRP A 15 2.24 -1.39 16.94
C TRP A 15 1.62 -1.34 15.53
N ARG A 16 0.34 -1.69 15.40
CA ARG A 16 -0.42 -1.52 14.13
C ARG A 16 -0.51 -0.06 13.71
N ILE A 17 -0.82 0.84 14.64
CA ILE A 17 -0.88 2.29 14.37
C ILE A 17 0.49 2.79 13.88
N VAL A 18 1.56 2.45 14.60
CA VAL A 18 2.93 2.87 14.26
C VAL A 18 3.31 2.38 12.85
N LEU A 19 3.07 1.11 12.53
CA LEU A 19 3.34 0.59 11.19
C LEU A 19 2.53 1.29 10.10
N SER A 20 1.24 1.54 10.35
CA SER A 20 0.39 2.21 9.37
C SER A 20 0.83 3.65 9.12
N VAL A 21 1.15 4.39 10.18
CA VAL A 21 1.66 5.77 10.06
C VAL A 21 3.00 5.77 9.32
N ALA A 22 3.93 4.86 9.66
CA ALA A 22 5.19 4.73 8.95
C ALA A 22 4.97 4.40 7.46
N GLY A 23 4.04 3.49 7.14
CA GLY A 23 3.68 3.16 5.76
C GLY A 23 3.12 4.36 4.99
N VAL A 24 2.27 5.18 5.62
CA VAL A 24 1.76 6.42 5.02
C VAL A 24 2.90 7.39 4.73
N VAL A 25 3.80 7.62 5.68
CA VAL A 25 4.97 8.51 5.49
C VAL A 25 5.84 8.03 4.34
N ILE A 26 6.08 6.72 4.22
CA ILE A 26 6.85 6.13 3.11
C ILE A 26 6.15 6.38 1.78
N LEU A 27 4.83 6.14 1.68
CA LEU A 27 4.08 6.38 0.45
C LEU A 27 4.13 7.85 0.03
N LEU A 28 3.96 8.77 0.99
CA LEU A 28 4.05 10.21 0.73
C LEU A 28 5.46 10.64 0.31
N ALA A 29 6.51 10.08 0.92
CA ALA A 29 7.89 10.38 0.54
C ALA A 29 8.22 9.89 -0.88
N ILE A 30 7.74 8.71 -1.27
CA ILE A 30 7.91 8.18 -2.64
C ILE A 30 7.28 9.10 -3.68
N THR A 31 6.10 9.67 -3.37
CA THR A 31 5.41 10.60 -4.26
C THR A 31 5.81 12.07 -4.03
N LYS A 32 6.93 12.32 -3.35
CA LYS A 32 7.46 13.66 -3.03
C LYS A 32 6.41 14.60 -2.41
N PHE A 33 5.45 14.05 -1.67
CA PHE A 33 4.35 14.80 -1.06
C PHE A 33 3.43 15.54 -2.06
N ALA A 34 3.45 15.19 -3.35
CA ALA A 34 2.68 15.88 -4.41
C ALA A 34 1.16 15.88 -4.21
N ILE A 35 0.62 15.06 -3.30
CA ILE A 35 -0.80 15.11 -2.93
C ILE A 35 -1.20 16.44 -2.31
N PHE A 36 -0.29 17.15 -1.63
CA PHE A 36 -0.60 18.47 -1.11
C PHE A 36 -0.83 19.46 -2.25
N ASP A 37 0.02 19.45 -3.27
CA ASP A 37 -0.12 20.32 -4.45
C ASP A 37 -1.42 20.02 -5.22
N VAL A 38 -1.78 18.73 -5.34
CA VAL A 38 -3.04 18.30 -5.97
C VAL A 38 -4.26 18.78 -5.18
N ILE A 39 -4.22 18.75 -3.84
CA ILE A 39 -5.33 19.18 -2.97
C ILE A 39 -5.46 20.70 -2.93
N THR A 40 -4.35 21.44 -2.86
CA THR A 40 -4.36 22.91 -2.89
C THR A 40 -4.78 23.46 -4.24
N GLY A 41 -4.68 22.64 -5.28
CA GLY A 41 -4.89 23.03 -6.66
C GLY A 41 -3.59 23.51 -7.30
N PRO A 42 -3.53 23.47 -8.64
CA PRO A 42 -2.33 23.86 -9.36
C PRO A 42 -2.04 25.35 -9.20
N THR A 43 -0.76 25.68 -9.08
CA THR A 43 -0.32 27.08 -9.10
C THR A 43 -0.36 27.58 -10.54
N ARG A 44 -0.98 28.72 -10.82
CA ARG A 44 -0.85 29.35 -12.14
C ARG A 44 0.59 29.82 -12.31
N MET A 45 1.24 29.34 -13.35
CA MET A 45 2.63 29.69 -13.64
C MET A 45 2.67 31.03 -14.37
N ASP A 46 3.49 31.94 -13.87
CA ASP A 46 3.94 33.10 -14.62
C ASP A 46 5.17 32.71 -15.45
N ILE A 47 5.09 32.82 -16.77
CA ILE A 47 6.19 32.44 -17.67
C ILE A 47 7.38 33.42 -17.59
N THR A 48 7.17 34.63 -17.07
CA THR A 48 8.23 35.64 -16.96
C THR A 48 9.11 35.44 -15.73
N GLU A 49 8.65 34.67 -14.74
CA GLU A 49 9.43 34.33 -13.55
C GLU A 49 10.49 33.26 -13.84
N ASP A 50 11.48 33.15 -12.94
CA ASP A 50 12.52 32.11 -13.03
C ASP A 50 11.86 30.70 -13.06
N PRO A 51 12.05 29.91 -14.13
CA PRO A 51 11.44 28.59 -14.26
C PRO A 51 11.86 27.62 -13.15
N ALA A 52 13.01 27.82 -12.53
CA ALA A 52 13.47 27.00 -11.40
C ALA A 52 12.58 27.18 -10.15
N SER A 53 11.90 28.32 -10.02
CA SER A 53 10.98 28.58 -8.90
C SER A 53 9.75 27.68 -8.91
N TYR A 54 9.41 27.11 -10.07
CA TYR A 54 8.30 26.17 -10.27
C TYR A 54 8.73 24.70 -10.31
N GLU A 55 10.03 24.41 -10.22
CA GLU A 55 10.55 23.05 -10.35
C GLU A 55 9.92 22.08 -9.35
N GLY A 56 9.37 20.98 -9.87
CA GLY A 56 8.68 19.93 -9.14
C GLY A 56 7.26 20.28 -8.69
N LYS A 57 6.78 21.51 -8.93
CA LYS A 57 5.44 21.95 -8.52
C LYS A 57 4.38 21.51 -9.52
N TYR A 58 3.16 21.30 -9.01
CA TYR A 58 1.98 21.12 -9.84
C TYR A 58 1.45 22.48 -10.29
N VAL A 59 1.55 22.75 -11.60
CA VAL A 59 1.26 24.07 -12.17
C VAL A 59 0.28 23.98 -13.32
N THR A 60 -0.40 25.10 -13.59
CA THR A 60 -1.22 25.32 -14.77
C THR A 60 -0.62 26.45 -15.60
N ILE A 61 -0.54 26.23 -16.90
CA ILE A 61 -0.12 27.22 -17.89
C ILE A 61 -1.18 27.31 -18.99
N ASP A 62 -1.44 28.53 -19.47
CA ASP A 62 -2.25 28.75 -20.66
C ASP A 62 -1.28 28.85 -21.85
N ALA A 63 -1.06 27.73 -22.53
CA ALA A 63 -0.12 27.66 -23.63
C ALA A 63 -0.73 28.25 -24.90
N GLU A 64 -0.18 29.37 -25.37
CA GLU A 64 -0.73 30.13 -26.48
C GLU A 64 -0.41 29.49 -27.83
N PHE A 65 0.86 29.13 -28.06
CA PHE A 65 1.32 28.62 -29.34
C PHE A 65 2.09 27.31 -29.20
N PHE A 66 1.92 26.44 -30.19
CA PHE A 66 2.65 25.18 -30.35
C PHE A 66 3.31 25.17 -31.73
N LEU A 67 4.57 24.75 -31.80
CA LEU A 67 5.34 24.74 -33.05
C LEU A 67 5.55 23.35 -33.62
N TYR A 68 5.92 22.39 -32.78
CA TYR A 68 6.41 21.10 -33.25
C TYR A 68 6.37 20.03 -32.17
N ASP A 69 6.08 18.77 -32.53
CA ASP A 69 6.26 17.60 -31.68
C ASP A 69 7.67 17.02 -31.86
N TYR A 70 8.56 17.30 -30.92
CA TYR A 70 9.99 17.01 -31.08
C TYR A 70 10.44 15.67 -30.48
N VAL A 71 9.61 15.04 -29.63
CA VAL A 71 9.89 13.71 -29.05
C VAL A 71 8.62 12.85 -29.03
N GLU A 72 8.71 11.63 -29.57
CA GLU A 72 7.71 10.57 -29.36
C GLU A 72 8.13 9.67 -28.18
N HIS A 73 7.25 9.54 -27.18
CA HIS A 73 7.48 8.66 -26.03
C HIS A 73 6.78 7.32 -26.22
N THR A 74 7.52 6.22 -26.14
CA THR A 74 6.97 4.86 -26.31
C THR A 74 7.30 3.93 -25.14
N THR A 75 6.35 3.08 -24.76
CA THR A 75 6.55 1.99 -23.81
C THR A 75 6.58 0.65 -24.54
N THR A 76 7.67 -0.10 -24.41
CA THR A 76 7.81 -1.45 -24.96
C THR A 76 7.68 -2.51 -23.87
N THR A 77 6.61 -3.30 -23.91
CA THR A 77 6.40 -4.42 -22.99
C THR A 77 6.95 -5.71 -23.60
N LYS A 78 7.97 -6.29 -22.95
CA LYS A 78 8.54 -7.60 -23.32
C LYS A 78 7.86 -8.73 -22.53
N LYS A 79 7.27 -9.70 -23.23
CA LYS A 79 6.64 -10.86 -22.59
C LYS A 79 7.68 -11.91 -22.22
N LYS A 80 7.49 -12.56 -21.09
CA LYS A 80 8.40 -13.59 -20.55
C LYS A 80 8.60 -14.80 -21.50
N TYR A 81 7.62 -15.08 -22.35
CA TYR A 81 7.64 -16.22 -23.30
C TYR A 81 7.55 -15.75 -24.76
N GLY A 82 8.36 -14.76 -25.12
CA GLY A 82 8.50 -14.27 -26.50
C GLY A 82 7.47 -13.20 -26.90
N GLY A 83 7.93 -12.28 -27.75
CA GLY A 83 7.15 -11.14 -28.26
C GLY A 83 7.34 -9.84 -27.46
N SER A 84 7.35 -8.73 -28.19
CA SER A 84 7.30 -7.37 -27.65
C SER A 84 6.09 -6.64 -28.22
N SER A 85 5.46 -5.79 -27.41
CA SER A 85 4.44 -4.85 -27.86
C SER A 85 4.91 -3.45 -27.49
N THR A 86 4.94 -2.57 -28.48
CA THR A 86 5.28 -1.16 -28.31
C THR A 86 3.99 -0.35 -28.43
N SER A 87 3.77 0.56 -27.49
CA SER A 87 2.69 1.55 -27.55
C SER A 87 3.28 2.93 -27.37
N THR A 88 2.84 3.87 -28.20
CA THR A 88 3.08 5.30 -27.97
C THR A 88 2.27 5.77 -26.77
N ASP A 89 2.92 6.51 -25.88
CA ASP A 89 2.36 7.06 -24.66
C ASP A 89 1.93 8.52 -24.88
N GLY A 90 2.71 9.28 -25.64
CA GLY A 90 2.48 10.70 -25.91
C GLY A 90 3.67 11.36 -26.60
N TYR A 91 3.62 12.68 -26.67
CA TYR A 91 4.56 13.51 -27.41
C TYR A 91 4.95 14.72 -26.56
N SER A 92 6.21 15.14 -26.66
CA SER A 92 6.66 16.45 -26.15
C SER A 92 6.58 17.48 -27.26
N TYR A 93 5.95 18.61 -26.97
CA TYR A 93 5.74 19.70 -27.92
C TYR A 93 6.53 20.93 -27.51
N ILE A 94 7.10 21.64 -28.49
CA ILE A 94 7.64 22.98 -28.29
C ILE A 94 6.46 23.95 -28.24
N ALA A 95 6.28 24.58 -27.10
CA ALA A 95 5.32 25.65 -26.89
C ALA A 95 6.05 26.97 -26.65
N PHE A 96 5.39 28.08 -26.96
CA PHE A 96 5.90 29.40 -26.62
C PHE A 96 4.79 30.40 -26.31
N GLN A 97 5.20 31.45 -25.60
CA GLN A 97 4.43 32.66 -25.31
C GLN A 97 5.36 33.85 -25.50
N TRP A 98 4.84 35.03 -25.81
CA TRP A 98 5.63 36.26 -25.79
C TRP A 98 5.02 37.30 -24.87
N VAL A 99 5.88 38.18 -24.37
CA VAL A 99 5.48 39.34 -23.57
C VAL A 99 6.08 40.57 -24.23
N ASP A 100 5.22 41.55 -24.53
CA ASP A 100 5.65 42.82 -25.11
C ASP A 100 6.34 43.69 -24.05
N ASP A 101 7.56 44.11 -24.36
CA ASP A 101 8.30 45.15 -23.66
C ASP A 101 8.09 46.47 -24.41
N TYR A 102 7.02 47.17 -24.04
CA TYR A 102 6.67 48.48 -24.62
C TYR A 102 7.70 49.57 -24.30
N GLU A 103 8.56 49.40 -23.30
CA GLU A 103 9.61 50.38 -22.97
C GLU A 103 10.79 50.27 -23.95
N ASN A 104 11.11 49.06 -24.41
CA ASN A 104 12.22 48.78 -25.33
C ASN A 104 11.79 48.50 -26.78
N ASP A 105 10.50 48.63 -27.10
CA ASP A 105 9.91 48.35 -28.43
C ASP A 105 10.31 46.94 -28.95
N ALA A 106 10.24 45.97 -28.03
CA ALA A 106 10.63 44.59 -28.29
C ALA A 106 9.63 43.62 -27.66
N SER A 107 9.64 42.36 -28.10
CA SER A 107 8.86 41.30 -27.46
C SER A 107 9.82 40.20 -27.02
N VAL A 108 9.66 39.69 -25.80
CA VAL A 108 10.44 38.57 -25.26
C VAL A 108 9.63 37.29 -25.40
N TRP A 109 10.21 36.30 -26.08
CA TRP A 109 9.64 35.01 -26.42
C TRP A 109 10.19 33.94 -25.47
N TYR A 110 9.29 33.18 -24.85
CA TYR A 110 9.61 32.16 -23.87
C TYR A 110 9.25 30.79 -24.45
N TYR A 111 10.27 29.99 -24.75
CA TYR A 111 10.13 28.66 -25.33
C TYR A 111 10.28 27.58 -24.26
N TYR A 112 9.39 26.60 -24.24
CA TYR A 112 9.39 25.52 -23.27
C TYR A 112 8.74 24.26 -23.85
N SER A 113 8.84 23.14 -23.12
CA SER A 113 8.20 21.89 -23.54
C SER A 113 6.91 21.60 -22.76
N ILE A 114 5.95 20.98 -23.45
CA ILE A 114 4.77 20.38 -22.82
C ILE A 114 4.65 18.94 -23.30
N PHE A 115 4.64 17.99 -22.36
CA PHE A 115 4.28 16.61 -22.67
C PHE A 115 2.77 16.44 -22.64
N LEU A 116 2.20 15.90 -23.72
CA LEU A 116 0.79 15.54 -23.80
C LEU A 116 0.61 14.08 -24.24
N LYS A 117 -0.42 13.44 -23.70
CA LYS A 117 -0.81 12.08 -24.10
C LYS A 117 -1.19 12.02 -25.58
N LYS A 118 -0.98 10.85 -26.19
CA LYS A 118 -1.22 10.63 -27.63
C LYS A 118 -2.66 10.91 -28.09
N ASP A 119 -3.64 10.84 -27.19
CA ASP A 119 -5.05 11.11 -27.51
C ASP A 119 -5.29 12.59 -27.88
N ARG A 120 -4.38 13.48 -27.49
CA ARG A 120 -4.41 14.90 -27.88
C ARG A 120 -3.65 15.23 -29.16
N GLN A 121 -3.03 14.26 -29.83
CA GLN A 121 -2.19 14.52 -31.00
C GLN A 121 -2.95 15.25 -32.12
N ASN A 122 -4.18 14.81 -32.44
CA ASN A 122 -4.98 15.47 -33.48
C ASN A 122 -5.32 16.93 -33.13
N GLU A 123 -5.58 17.20 -31.86
CA GLU A 123 -5.83 18.56 -31.35
C GLU A 123 -4.58 19.42 -31.51
N MET A 124 -3.41 18.90 -31.09
CA MET A 124 -2.15 19.62 -31.14
C MET A 124 -1.67 19.88 -32.57
N ASN A 125 -1.81 18.91 -33.47
CA ASN A 125 -1.51 19.12 -34.90
C ASN A 125 -2.35 20.27 -35.48
N SER A 126 -3.64 20.32 -35.15
CA SER A 126 -4.49 21.44 -35.58
C SER A 126 -4.06 22.78 -34.96
N LYS A 127 -3.61 22.79 -33.70
CA LYS A 127 -3.09 24.01 -33.05
C LYS A 127 -1.76 24.47 -33.64
N ILE A 128 -0.89 23.55 -34.03
CA ILE A 128 0.35 23.84 -34.74
C ILE A 128 0.05 24.48 -36.11
N ASP A 129 -0.88 23.89 -36.88
CA ASP A 129 -1.28 24.45 -38.17
C ASP A 129 -1.86 25.88 -38.02
N GLN A 130 -2.68 26.11 -37.00
CA GLN A 130 -3.23 27.43 -36.69
C GLN A 130 -2.14 28.42 -36.28
N ALA A 131 -1.16 28.00 -35.48
CA ALA A 131 -0.03 28.83 -35.08
C ALA A 131 0.79 29.26 -36.30
N PHE A 132 1.13 28.34 -37.20
CA PHE A 132 1.86 28.69 -38.43
C PHE A 132 1.07 29.60 -39.36
N ALA A 133 -0.25 29.36 -39.51
CA ALA A 133 -1.11 30.22 -40.30
C ALA A 133 -1.15 31.66 -39.76
N TYR A 134 -1.24 31.82 -38.44
CA TYR A 134 -1.19 33.12 -37.78
C TYR A 134 0.17 33.81 -37.96
N LEU A 135 1.26 33.11 -37.65
CA LEU A 135 2.62 33.66 -37.70
C LEU A 135 3.09 34.02 -39.12
N SER A 136 2.53 33.36 -40.14
CA SER A 136 2.87 33.63 -41.55
C SER A 136 1.96 34.67 -42.20
N ASP A 137 0.95 35.18 -41.49
CA ASP A 137 -0.01 36.12 -42.06
C ASP A 137 0.49 37.58 -41.99
N GLU A 138 1.11 38.02 -43.07
CA GLU A 138 1.55 39.41 -43.24
C GLU A 138 0.39 40.42 -43.30
N THR A 139 -0.85 39.97 -43.50
CA THR A 139 -2.03 40.85 -43.60
C THR A 139 -2.69 41.12 -42.26
N GLY A 140 -2.34 40.37 -41.21
CA GLY A 140 -2.92 40.48 -39.87
C GLY A 140 -4.42 40.18 -39.79
N SER A 141 -4.95 39.39 -40.73
CA SER A 141 -6.37 39.04 -40.81
C SER A 141 -6.71 37.71 -40.11
N THR A 142 -5.70 36.87 -39.91
CA THR A 142 -5.81 35.58 -39.24
C THR A 142 -5.79 35.80 -37.73
N PRO A 143 -6.80 35.32 -36.98
CA PRO A 143 -6.78 35.42 -35.53
C PRO A 143 -5.75 34.46 -34.91
N PRO A 144 -5.20 34.78 -33.72
CA PRO A 144 -4.34 33.86 -33.00
C PRO A 144 -5.10 32.59 -32.58
N PRO A 145 -4.42 31.44 -32.47
CA PRO A 145 -5.01 30.22 -31.93
C PRO A 145 -5.51 30.43 -30.51
N GLU A 146 -6.66 29.84 -30.16
CA GLU A 146 -7.12 29.87 -28.78
C GLU A 146 -6.12 29.14 -27.86
N PRO A 147 -5.73 29.74 -26.72
CA PRO A 147 -4.81 29.11 -25.78
C PRO A 147 -5.31 27.76 -25.27
N VAL A 148 -4.37 26.87 -24.99
CA VAL A 148 -4.63 25.56 -24.42
C VAL A 148 -4.20 25.56 -22.96
N THR A 149 -5.17 25.52 -22.04
CA THR A 149 -4.88 25.36 -20.61
C THR A 149 -4.35 23.95 -20.34
N VAL A 150 -3.11 23.84 -19.88
CA VAL A 150 -2.46 22.58 -19.54
C VAL A 150 -2.04 22.59 -18.08
N THR A 151 -2.31 21.48 -17.37
CA THR A 151 -1.90 21.30 -15.98
C THR A 151 -1.02 20.07 -15.85
N GLY A 152 0.12 20.22 -15.19
CA GLY A 152 1.12 19.16 -15.04
C GLY A 152 2.14 19.48 -13.97
N VAL A 153 3.17 18.64 -13.86
CA VAL A 153 4.31 18.90 -12.99
C VAL A 153 5.42 19.53 -13.82
N TRP A 154 5.90 20.71 -13.41
CA TRP A 154 6.99 21.40 -14.08
C TRP A 154 8.33 20.78 -13.70
N ASN A 155 8.98 20.10 -14.63
CA ASN A 155 10.24 19.39 -14.35
C ASN A 155 11.35 19.89 -15.26
N LYS A 156 12.56 19.95 -14.72
CA LYS A 156 13.74 20.15 -15.55
C LYS A 156 13.85 18.99 -16.56
N MET A 157 14.13 19.30 -17.82
CA MET A 157 14.38 18.28 -18.83
C MET A 157 15.56 17.41 -18.42
N ASP A 158 15.49 16.11 -18.71
CA ASP A 158 16.70 15.29 -18.67
C ASP A 158 17.63 15.64 -19.84
N TYR A 159 18.87 15.16 -19.76
CA TYR A 159 19.90 15.44 -20.75
C TYR A 159 19.46 15.13 -22.18
N GLN A 160 18.76 14.01 -22.40
CA GLN A 160 18.39 13.55 -23.73
C GLN A 160 17.23 14.37 -24.30
N THR A 161 16.20 14.65 -23.49
CA THR A 161 15.10 15.53 -23.90
C THR A 161 15.60 16.96 -24.16
N GLU A 162 16.53 17.47 -23.36
CA GLU A 162 17.16 18.77 -23.59
C GLU A 162 17.94 18.81 -24.92
N GLU A 163 18.72 17.75 -25.22
CA GLU A 163 19.46 17.63 -26.48
C GLU A 163 18.52 17.66 -27.69
N TYR A 164 17.41 16.91 -27.65
CA TYR A 164 16.40 16.95 -28.70
C TYR A 164 15.73 18.32 -28.82
N PHE A 165 15.39 18.95 -27.70
CA PHE A 165 14.81 20.29 -27.70
C PHE A 165 15.74 21.30 -28.39
N ARG A 166 17.03 21.30 -28.03
CA ARG A 166 18.04 22.18 -28.66
C ARG A 166 18.19 21.91 -30.16
N SER A 167 18.19 20.64 -30.58
CA SER A 167 18.27 20.27 -32.00
C SER A 167 17.07 20.82 -32.77
N SER A 168 15.86 20.65 -32.23
CA SER A 168 14.64 21.13 -32.89
C SER A 168 14.55 22.66 -32.93
N MET A 169 15.00 23.37 -31.90
CA MET A 169 15.09 24.84 -31.94
C MET A 169 16.06 25.31 -33.03
N ALA A 170 17.22 24.64 -33.18
CA ALA A 170 18.19 24.95 -34.22
C ALA A 170 17.66 24.64 -35.64
N GLU A 171 16.91 23.55 -35.82
CA GLU A 171 16.24 23.21 -37.08
C GLU A 171 15.18 24.24 -37.47
N LEU A 172 14.47 24.80 -36.49
CA LEU A 172 13.54 25.91 -36.68
C LEU A 172 14.25 27.26 -36.92
N GLY A 173 15.58 27.31 -36.82
CA GLY A 173 16.37 28.53 -36.99
C GLY A 173 16.25 29.51 -35.80
N ILE A 174 15.78 29.05 -34.64
CA ILE A 174 15.60 29.86 -33.44
C ILE A 174 16.82 29.69 -32.54
N THR A 175 17.44 30.80 -32.16
CA THR A 175 18.62 30.83 -31.29
C THR A 175 18.33 31.61 -30.03
N GLU A 176 18.83 31.13 -28.89
CA GLU A 176 18.70 31.84 -27.62
C GLU A 176 19.32 33.24 -27.71
N SER A 177 18.57 34.25 -27.25
CA SER A 177 18.94 35.65 -27.36
C SER A 177 18.46 36.45 -26.14
N GLU A 178 18.67 37.76 -26.15
CA GLU A 178 18.07 38.63 -25.14
C GLU A 178 16.53 38.57 -25.19
N TYR A 179 15.98 38.37 -26.38
CA TYR A 179 14.55 38.32 -26.65
C TYR A 179 14.01 36.89 -26.76
N ASP A 180 14.86 35.88 -26.96
CA ASP A 180 14.43 34.47 -27.07
C ASP A 180 14.97 33.66 -25.90
N LYS A 181 14.11 33.38 -24.92
CA LYS A 181 14.44 32.63 -23.69
C LYS A 181 14.08 31.16 -23.84
N PHE A 182 15.05 30.28 -23.64
CA PHE A 182 14.83 28.84 -23.68
C PHE A 182 14.73 28.29 -22.26
N TYR A 183 13.54 27.81 -21.89
CA TYR A 183 13.35 27.08 -20.66
C TYR A 183 13.52 25.59 -20.93
N PHE A 184 14.64 25.04 -20.44
CA PHE A 184 14.94 23.60 -20.48
C PHE A 184 14.13 22.83 -19.43
N TYR A 185 12.82 23.06 -19.45
CA TYR A 185 11.82 22.50 -18.56
C TYR A 185 10.64 21.98 -19.39
N GLU A 186 10.05 20.90 -18.91
CA GLU A 186 8.88 20.26 -19.50
C GLU A 186 7.73 20.22 -18.50
N LEU A 187 6.56 20.64 -18.95
CA LEU A 187 5.31 20.41 -18.22
C LEU A 187 4.85 18.96 -18.44
N ASP A 188 5.12 18.10 -17.47
CA ASP A 188 4.75 16.67 -17.51
C ASP A 188 3.30 16.47 -17.06
N THR A 189 2.42 16.10 -18.00
CA THR A 189 1.01 15.81 -17.72
C THR A 189 0.72 14.33 -17.37
N LYS A 190 1.73 13.45 -17.43
CA LYS A 190 1.61 12.01 -17.19
C LYS A 190 1.95 11.63 -15.75
N ASN A 191 2.96 12.26 -15.17
CA ASN A 191 3.47 11.91 -13.86
C ASN A 191 3.09 12.96 -12.81
N ILE A 192 2.79 12.49 -11.60
CA ILE A 192 2.51 13.32 -10.42
C ILE A 192 3.44 12.85 -9.32
N GLY A 193 4.22 13.76 -8.74
CA GLY A 193 5.17 13.41 -7.68
C GLY A 193 6.26 12.42 -8.11
N GLY A 194 6.64 12.44 -9.40
CA GLY A 194 7.67 11.55 -9.96
C GLY A 194 7.22 10.12 -10.25
N VAL A 195 5.93 9.83 -10.16
CA VAL A 195 5.36 8.52 -10.54
C VAL A 195 4.20 8.70 -11.51
N ASN A 196 3.93 7.68 -12.31
CA ASN A 196 2.79 7.70 -13.22
C ASN A 196 1.47 8.00 -12.48
N GLY A 197 0.61 8.83 -13.07
CA GLY A 197 -0.64 9.27 -12.43
C GLY A 197 -1.55 8.14 -11.94
N LEU A 198 -1.63 6.99 -12.63
CA LEU A 198 -2.40 5.83 -12.14
C LEU A 198 -1.78 5.26 -10.86
N LEU A 199 -0.45 5.08 -10.88
CA LEU A 199 0.28 4.56 -9.73
C LEU A 199 0.21 5.54 -8.54
N PHE A 200 0.29 6.85 -8.80
CA PHE A 200 0.08 7.90 -7.80
C PHE A 200 -1.24 7.70 -7.06
N TRP A 201 -2.37 7.59 -7.79
CA TRP A 201 -3.68 7.41 -7.17
C TRP A 201 -3.83 6.08 -6.44
N VAL A 202 -3.23 5.00 -6.93
CA VAL A 202 -3.17 3.71 -6.21
C VAL A 202 -2.43 3.85 -4.89
N MET A 203 -1.29 4.56 -4.87
CA MET A 203 -0.56 4.84 -3.63
C MET A 203 -1.38 5.70 -2.67
N MET A 204 -2.10 6.71 -3.17
CA MET A 204 -2.97 7.56 -2.33
C MET A 204 -4.13 6.76 -1.73
N ALA A 205 -4.78 5.90 -2.52
CA ALA A 205 -5.80 4.99 -2.01
C ALA A 205 -5.23 4.04 -0.93
N GLY A 206 -4.01 3.54 -1.14
CA GLY A 206 -3.28 2.76 -0.14
C GLY A 206 -3.00 3.53 1.16
N ALA A 207 -2.58 4.79 1.06
CA ALA A 207 -2.33 5.66 2.20
C ALA A 207 -3.63 5.92 3.00
N VAL A 208 -4.74 6.20 2.32
CA VAL A 208 -6.07 6.34 2.95
C VAL A 208 -6.48 5.04 3.64
N GLY A 209 -6.27 3.88 3.02
CA GLY A 209 -6.54 2.59 3.62
C GLY A 209 -5.72 2.34 4.90
N LEU A 210 -4.44 2.72 4.90
CA LEU A 210 -3.57 2.63 6.08
C LEU A 210 -4.04 3.59 7.20
N LEU A 211 -4.44 4.82 6.86
CA LEU A 211 -4.99 5.77 7.82
C LEU A 211 -6.30 5.26 8.43
N ALA A 212 -7.20 4.72 7.63
CA ALA A 212 -8.44 4.10 8.12
C ALA A 212 -8.14 2.92 9.05
N PHE A 213 -7.17 2.06 8.70
CA PHE A 213 -6.74 0.95 9.55
C PHE A 213 -6.08 1.43 10.85
N ALA A 214 -5.30 2.52 10.82
CA ALA A 214 -4.74 3.15 12.01
C ALA A 214 -5.86 3.70 12.91
N ALA A 215 -6.85 4.38 12.35
CA ALA A 215 -8.01 4.91 13.09
C ALA A 215 -8.81 3.76 13.76
N LEU A 216 -9.09 2.68 13.03
CA LEU A 216 -9.75 1.49 13.60
C LEU A 216 -8.92 0.86 14.72
N SER A 217 -7.60 0.80 14.56
CA SER A 217 -6.69 0.31 15.60
C SER A 217 -6.67 1.22 16.83
N ALA A 218 -6.79 2.54 16.63
CA ALA A 218 -6.89 3.52 17.71
C ALA A 218 -8.19 3.38 18.51
N VAL A 219 -9.34 3.20 17.83
CA VAL A 219 -10.61 2.83 18.51
C VAL A 219 -10.42 1.53 19.31
N GLY A 220 -9.66 0.58 18.77
CA GLY A 220 -9.28 -0.65 19.44
C GLY A 220 -8.53 -0.47 20.77
N LEU A 221 -7.84 0.66 21.00
CA LEU A 221 -7.11 0.94 22.26
C LEU A 221 -8.04 1.20 23.44
N PHE A 222 -9.21 1.77 23.14
CA PHE A 222 -10.24 2.12 24.12
C PHE A 222 -11.30 1.03 24.25
N SER A 223 -11.42 0.16 23.25
CA SER A 223 -12.36 -0.96 23.27
C SER A 223 -11.92 -2.09 24.23
N ASP A 224 -12.88 -2.67 24.95
CA ASP A 224 -12.67 -3.94 25.66
C ASP A 224 -12.88 -5.15 24.73
N SER A 225 -12.59 -4.99 23.44
CA SER A 225 -12.75 -6.05 22.43
C SER A 225 -11.90 -7.29 22.73
N TYR A 226 -10.86 -7.16 23.57
CA TYR A 226 -10.02 -8.27 24.01
C TYR A 226 -10.79 -9.29 24.87
N SER A 227 -11.77 -8.86 25.67
CA SER A 227 -12.52 -9.72 26.59
C SER A 227 -13.76 -10.35 25.95
N ARG A 228 -14.22 -9.84 24.80
CA ARG A 228 -15.43 -10.35 24.11
C ARG A 228 -15.42 -11.88 23.90
N PRO A 229 -14.34 -12.53 23.44
CA PRO A 229 -14.35 -13.98 23.27
C PRO A 229 -14.46 -14.74 24.61
N ILE A 230 -13.87 -14.21 25.68
CA ILE A 230 -13.99 -14.78 27.04
C ILE A 230 -15.43 -14.63 27.53
N GLN A 231 -16.06 -13.48 27.31
CA GLN A 231 -17.47 -13.26 27.65
C GLN A 231 -18.40 -14.19 26.87
N GLN A 232 -18.15 -14.38 25.56
CA GLN A 232 -18.91 -15.33 24.73
C GLN A 232 -18.76 -16.77 25.22
N TYR A 233 -17.55 -17.15 25.65
CA TYR A 233 -17.31 -18.46 26.25
C TYR A 233 -18.10 -18.64 27.56
N LEU A 234 -18.08 -17.65 28.46
CA LEU A 234 -18.85 -17.66 29.71
C LEU A 234 -20.38 -17.73 29.47
N GLN A 235 -20.88 -17.07 28.42
CA GLN A 235 -22.29 -17.15 28.05
C GLN A 235 -22.68 -18.53 27.52
N LYS A 236 -21.77 -19.23 26.83
CA LYS A 236 -22.00 -20.58 26.28
C LYS A 236 -21.92 -21.66 27.37
N GLU A 237 -20.97 -21.52 28.28
CA GLU A 237 -20.73 -22.46 29.38
C GLU A 237 -21.20 -21.84 30.71
N GLY A 238 -22.52 -21.79 30.90
CA GLY A 238 -23.19 -21.09 32.02
C GLY A 238 -22.85 -21.61 33.44
N SER A 239 -22.09 -22.70 33.55
CA SER A 239 -21.60 -23.26 34.82
C SER A 239 -20.22 -22.72 35.23
N VAL A 240 -19.53 -21.99 34.35
CA VAL A 240 -18.17 -21.47 34.59
C VAL A 240 -18.24 -20.01 35.04
N SER A 241 -17.59 -19.69 36.15
CA SER A 241 -17.45 -18.31 36.63
C SER A 241 -16.18 -17.65 36.11
N MET A 242 -16.18 -16.32 35.97
CA MET A 242 -14.98 -15.56 35.61
C MET A 242 -13.84 -15.77 36.64
N ALA A 243 -14.20 -15.92 37.93
CA ALA A 243 -13.23 -16.15 39.01
C ALA A 243 -12.46 -17.47 38.82
N ALA A 244 -13.14 -18.54 38.39
CA ALA A 244 -12.49 -19.82 38.13
C ALA A 244 -11.49 -19.75 36.97
N ILE A 245 -11.83 -19.01 35.91
CA ILE A 245 -10.92 -18.78 34.79
C ILE A 245 -9.73 -17.92 35.25
N GLU A 246 -9.97 -16.91 36.09
CA GLU A 246 -8.90 -16.06 36.63
C GLU A 246 -7.92 -16.83 37.51
N GLU A 247 -8.42 -17.69 38.39
CA GLU A 247 -7.60 -18.57 39.22
C GLU A 247 -6.71 -19.51 38.37
N ASP A 248 -7.29 -20.22 37.39
CA ASP A 248 -6.55 -21.11 36.49
C ASP A 248 -5.50 -20.33 35.68
N PHE A 249 -5.82 -19.12 35.22
CA PHE A 249 -4.88 -18.25 34.51
C PHE A 249 -3.71 -17.79 35.38
N HIS A 250 -3.93 -17.52 36.67
CA HIS A 250 -2.86 -17.14 37.58
C HIS A 250 -1.90 -18.30 37.88
N GLN A 251 -2.39 -19.54 37.77
CA GLN A 251 -1.57 -20.75 37.90
C GLN A 251 -1.02 -21.24 36.56
N ALA A 252 -1.48 -20.68 35.44
CA ALA A 252 -1.10 -21.09 34.10
C ALA A 252 0.37 -20.81 33.77
N ARG A 253 0.99 -21.72 33.02
CA ARG A 253 2.34 -21.52 32.50
C ARG A 253 2.30 -20.59 31.30
N LEU A 254 3.03 -19.48 31.38
CA LEU A 254 3.22 -18.58 30.26
C LEU A 254 4.22 -19.21 29.27
N ILE A 255 3.76 -19.47 28.06
CA ILE A 255 4.56 -19.95 26.94
C ILE A 255 4.81 -18.80 25.96
N GLY A 256 6.09 -18.54 25.68
CA GLY A 256 6.54 -17.40 24.91
C GLY A 256 6.02 -16.07 25.48
N SER A 257 5.38 -15.26 24.65
CA SER A 257 4.93 -13.91 25.05
C SER A 257 3.42 -13.71 24.97
N GLY A 258 2.61 -14.76 24.77
CA GLY A 258 1.21 -14.58 24.38
C GLY A 258 0.25 -15.73 24.68
N VAL A 259 0.74 -16.86 25.20
CA VAL A 259 -0.05 -18.07 25.41
C VAL A 259 0.09 -18.49 26.86
N TRP A 260 -1.03 -18.72 27.54
CA TRP A 260 -1.09 -19.21 28.90
C TRP A 260 -1.78 -20.56 28.87
N VAL A 261 -1.03 -21.61 29.17
CA VAL A 261 -1.55 -22.97 29.26
C VAL A 261 -1.81 -23.25 30.73
N GLY A 262 -3.08 -23.16 31.13
CA GLY A 262 -3.55 -23.52 32.47
C GLY A 262 -3.95 -24.99 32.54
N LYS A 263 -4.44 -25.41 33.70
CA LYS A 263 -4.89 -26.79 33.92
C LYS A 263 -6.23 -27.04 33.24
N ARG A 264 -7.13 -26.05 33.26
CA ARG A 264 -8.48 -26.17 32.69
C ARG A 264 -8.62 -25.43 31.36
N TRP A 265 -7.97 -24.28 31.22
CA TRP A 265 -8.09 -23.45 30.03
C TRP A 265 -6.75 -23.05 29.45
N THR A 266 -6.74 -22.88 28.14
CA THR A 266 -5.65 -22.23 27.42
C THR A 266 -6.14 -20.88 26.92
N ILE A 267 -5.48 -19.81 27.36
CA ILE A 267 -5.78 -18.44 26.93
C ILE A 267 -4.63 -17.96 26.06
N TYR A 268 -4.93 -17.36 24.91
CA TYR A 268 -3.90 -16.81 24.04
C TYR A 268 -4.33 -15.52 23.35
N MET A 269 -3.33 -14.67 23.06
CA MET A 269 -3.53 -13.45 22.29
C MET A 269 -3.47 -13.75 20.79
N GLN A 270 -4.53 -13.41 20.06
CA GLN A 270 -4.52 -13.36 18.60
C GLN A 270 -4.78 -11.91 18.17
N GLY A 271 -3.69 -11.19 17.86
CA GLY A 271 -3.72 -9.74 17.68
C GLY A 271 -4.15 -9.05 18.97
N SER A 272 -5.24 -8.28 18.92
CA SER A 272 -5.81 -7.58 20.07
C SER A 272 -6.87 -8.37 20.84
N LYS A 273 -7.19 -9.60 20.41
CA LYS A 273 -8.25 -10.43 21.03
C LYS A 273 -7.64 -11.52 21.91
N ALA A 274 -8.16 -11.70 23.12
CA ALA A 274 -7.84 -12.85 23.95
C ALA A 274 -8.83 -13.97 23.64
N LYS A 275 -8.34 -15.09 23.14
CA LYS A 275 -9.13 -16.30 22.92
C LYS A 275 -8.93 -17.26 24.08
N ILE A 276 -9.97 -18.04 24.35
CA ILE A 276 -9.97 -19.07 25.39
C ILE A 276 -10.37 -20.40 24.75
N LEU A 277 -9.68 -21.46 25.16
CA LEU A 277 -9.97 -22.85 24.81
C LEU A 277 -10.09 -23.65 26.10
N ALA A 278 -11.07 -24.53 26.16
CA ALA A 278 -11.19 -25.48 27.25
C ALA A 278 -10.31 -26.70 26.96
N ASN A 279 -9.36 -27.01 27.84
CA ASN A 279 -8.41 -28.09 27.60
C ASN A 279 -9.10 -29.46 27.60
N LYS A 280 -10.20 -29.61 28.35
CA LYS A 280 -11.06 -30.81 28.33
C LYS A 280 -11.56 -31.18 26.92
N ASP A 281 -11.71 -30.20 26.03
CA ASP A 281 -12.26 -30.41 24.69
C ASP A 281 -11.16 -30.65 23.65
N LEU A 282 -9.89 -30.43 24.01
CA LEU A 282 -8.74 -30.64 23.12
C LEU A 282 -8.39 -32.12 23.05
N VAL A 283 -8.29 -32.66 21.82
CA VAL A 283 -8.04 -34.09 21.58
C VAL A 283 -6.72 -34.34 20.87
N TRP A 284 -6.19 -33.34 20.14
CA TRP A 284 -4.95 -33.49 19.40
C TRP A 284 -4.18 -32.18 19.32
N GLY A 285 -2.86 -32.23 19.46
CA GLY A 285 -2.00 -31.07 19.23
C GLY A 285 -0.62 -31.42 18.70
N TYR A 286 -0.12 -30.60 17.79
CA TYR A 286 1.22 -30.75 17.23
C TYR A 286 1.76 -29.44 16.67
N TYR A 287 3.09 -29.40 16.47
CA TYR A 287 3.76 -28.30 15.80
C TYR A 287 3.63 -28.41 14.29
N PHE A 288 3.17 -27.34 13.63
CA PHE A 288 3.11 -27.27 12.18
C PHE A 288 4.04 -26.17 11.65
N ARG A 289 4.88 -26.56 10.69
CA ARG A 289 5.74 -25.64 9.94
C ARG A 289 5.48 -25.75 8.45
N ARG A 290 5.35 -24.60 7.80
CA ARG A 290 5.44 -24.47 6.34
C ARG A 290 6.55 -23.50 6.00
N THR A 291 7.44 -23.90 5.10
CA THR A 291 8.51 -23.07 4.55
C THR A 291 8.16 -22.63 3.12
N GLY A 292 8.45 -21.38 2.76
CA GLY A 292 8.14 -20.79 1.45
C GLY A 292 7.57 -19.37 1.54
N ARG A 293 6.93 -18.90 0.46
CA ARG A 293 6.36 -17.54 0.33
C ARG A 293 5.34 -17.19 1.45
N ASN A 294 4.68 -18.22 1.99
CA ASN A 294 3.78 -18.13 3.14
C ASN A 294 4.33 -19.02 4.27
N SER A 295 5.46 -18.61 4.84
CA SER A 295 6.03 -19.38 5.95
C SER A 295 5.10 -19.28 7.17
N VAL A 296 4.77 -20.43 7.74
CA VAL A 296 3.92 -20.54 8.92
C VAL A 296 4.65 -21.36 9.97
N SER A 297 4.63 -20.89 11.21
CA SER A 297 5.10 -21.60 12.39
C SER A 297 4.01 -21.44 13.44
N GLU A 298 3.28 -22.53 13.71
CA GLU A 298 2.12 -22.51 14.60
C GLU A 298 1.97 -23.83 15.36
N MET A 299 1.46 -23.73 16.59
CA MET A 299 0.89 -24.84 17.32
C MET A 299 -0.54 -25.06 16.83
N ARG A 300 -0.84 -26.27 16.36
CA ARG A 300 -2.20 -26.68 16.00
C ARG A 300 -2.82 -27.46 17.13
N LEU A 301 -4.04 -27.09 17.48
CA LEU A 301 -4.88 -27.77 18.45
C LEU A 301 -6.21 -28.12 17.79
N PHE A 302 -6.72 -29.32 18.07
CA PHE A 302 -7.98 -29.82 17.54
C PHE A 302 -8.91 -30.21 18.68
N THR A 303 -10.20 -29.91 18.53
CA THR A 303 -11.22 -30.28 19.51
C THR A 303 -11.94 -31.57 19.15
N LYS A 304 -12.72 -32.10 20.10
CA LYS A 304 -13.62 -33.24 19.86
C LYS A 304 -14.70 -32.95 18.81
N GLU A 305 -15.07 -31.68 18.60
CA GLU A 305 -15.96 -31.23 17.52
C GLU A 305 -15.25 -31.07 16.17
N ARG A 306 -13.94 -31.40 16.13
CA ARG A 306 -13.04 -31.24 14.97
C ARG A 306 -12.73 -29.80 14.58
N ASP A 307 -12.96 -28.84 15.48
CA ASP A 307 -12.52 -27.47 15.27
C ASP A 307 -11.00 -27.38 15.34
N ARG A 308 -10.39 -26.61 14.43
CA ARG A 308 -8.94 -26.39 14.36
C ARG A 308 -8.57 -25.00 14.84
N PHE A 309 -7.68 -24.93 15.83
CA PHE A 309 -7.07 -23.70 16.31
C PHE A 309 -5.57 -23.67 15.98
N GLY A 310 -5.13 -22.60 15.31
CA GLY A 310 -3.71 -22.33 15.04
C GLY A 310 -3.22 -21.17 15.90
N ILE A 311 -2.19 -21.42 16.71
CA ILE A 311 -1.58 -20.42 17.59
C ILE A 311 -0.14 -20.18 17.10
N SER A 312 0.17 -18.98 16.61
CA SER A 312 1.52 -18.65 16.16
C SER A 312 2.52 -18.69 17.32
N LEU A 313 3.40 -19.68 17.28
CA LEU A 313 4.47 -19.94 18.24
C LEU A 313 5.67 -20.49 17.48
N SER A 314 6.88 -20.22 17.97
CA SER A 314 8.07 -20.90 17.49
C SER A 314 7.99 -22.40 17.81
N GLU A 315 8.83 -23.19 17.14
CA GLU A 315 8.96 -24.62 17.39
C GLU A 315 9.26 -24.92 18.87
N GLU A 316 10.26 -24.25 19.44
CA GLU A 316 10.67 -24.40 20.84
C GLU A 316 9.50 -24.13 21.81
N ASN A 317 8.82 -22.99 21.67
CA ASN A 317 7.67 -22.64 22.50
C ASN A 317 6.51 -23.62 22.29
N THR A 318 6.31 -24.10 21.06
CA THR A 318 5.28 -25.12 20.79
C THR A 318 5.61 -26.41 21.50
N GLN A 319 6.85 -26.89 21.44
CA GLN A 319 7.28 -28.09 22.14
C GLN A 319 7.16 -27.93 23.66
N GLU A 320 7.44 -26.74 24.20
CA GLU A 320 7.21 -26.45 25.62
C GLU A 320 5.72 -26.55 25.97
N ALA A 321 4.82 -25.92 25.21
CA ALA A 321 3.37 -26.03 25.42
C ALA A 321 2.88 -27.49 25.32
N LEU A 322 3.34 -28.24 24.32
CA LEU A 322 2.96 -29.63 24.12
C LEU A 322 3.41 -30.53 25.28
N ARG A 323 4.56 -30.26 25.91
CA ARG A 323 4.98 -30.97 27.14
C ARG A 323 4.07 -30.67 28.33
N VAL A 324 3.57 -29.45 28.46
CA VAL A 324 2.57 -29.10 29.50
C VAL A 324 1.28 -29.88 29.26
N TYR A 325 0.80 -29.91 28.01
CA TYR A 325 -0.38 -30.71 27.67
C TYR A 325 -0.17 -32.19 27.91
N GLU A 326 1.00 -32.74 27.58
CA GLU A 326 1.31 -34.15 27.81
C GLU A 326 1.28 -34.51 29.31
N ALA A 327 1.76 -33.61 30.18
CA ALA A 327 1.78 -33.81 31.62
C ALA A 327 0.42 -33.59 32.30
N GLU A 328 -0.37 -32.61 31.85
CA GLU A 328 -1.59 -32.19 32.54
C GLU A 328 -2.89 -32.66 31.86
N GLN A 329 -2.84 -33.05 30.59
CA GLN A 329 -4.01 -33.43 29.77
C GLN A 329 -3.83 -34.85 29.20
N PRO A 330 -3.98 -35.90 30.02
CA PRO A 330 -3.72 -37.28 29.60
C PRO A 330 -4.66 -37.76 28.48
N HIS A 331 -5.81 -37.12 28.30
CA HIS A 331 -6.78 -37.40 27.23
C HIS A 331 -6.33 -36.91 25.85
N MET A 332 -5.29 -36.08 25.77
CA MET A 332 -4.85 -35.44 24.53
C MET A 332 -3.75 -36.25 23.83
N VAL A 333 -3.88 -36.42 22.52
CA VAL A 333 -2.81 -36.96 21.67
C VAL A 333 -1.84 -35.84 21.30
N ILE A 334 -0.54 -36.08 21.43
CA ILE A 334 0.52 -35.10 21.17
C ILE A 334 1.42 -35.60 20.05
N GLY A 335 1.77 -34.73 19.10
CA GLY A 335 2.66 -35.03 17.98
C GLY A 335 1.91 -35.34 16.68
N TYR A 336 2.67 -35.38 15.58
CA TYR A 336 2.15 -35.59 14.24
C TYR A 336 2.70 -36.88 13.64
N SER A 337 1.82 -37.67 13.03
CA SER A 337 2.19 -38.71 12.08
C SER A 337 1.13 -38.79 10.97
N ALA A 338 1.53 -39.25 9.79
CA ALA A 338 0.59 -39.42 8.67
C ALA A 338 -0.53 -40.42 9.00
N GLU A 339 -0.24 -41.40 9.86
CA GLU A 339 -1.22 -42.38 10.36
C GLU A 339 -2.24 -41.74 11.31
N LEU A 340 -1.78 -40.90 12.25
CA LEU A 340 -2.66 -40.13 13.15
C LEU A 340 -3.56 -39.19 12.37
N GLU A 341 -3.03 -38.49 11.37
CA GLU A 341 -3.83 -37.62 10.51
C GLU A 341 -4.87 -38.43 9.70
N LYS A 342 -4.47 -39.58 9.14
CA LYS A 342 -5.38 -40.47 8.42
C LYS A 342 -6.49 -41.00 9.33
N MET A 343 -6.15 -41.39 10.55
CA MET A 343 -7.11 -41.87 11.56
C MET A 343 -8.05 -40.75 11.99
N TYR A 344 -7.54 -39.58 12.35
CA TYR A 344 -8.35 -38.40 12.69
C TYR A 344 -9.34 -38.04 11.57
N ASN A 345 -8.93 -38.17 10.30
CA ASN A 345 -9.76 -37.82 9.15
C ASN A 345 -10.80 -38.90 8.79
N LYS A 346 -10.40 -40.18 8.77
CA LYS A 346 -11.20 -41.30 8.24
C LYS A 346 -11.89 -42.13 9.32
N ASP A 347 -11.36 -42.16 10.53
CA ASP A 347 -11.89 -42.95 11.66
C ASP A 347 -11.69 -42.18 12.98
N PHE A 348 -12.49 -41.12 13.13
CA PHE A 348 -12.38 -40.20 14.25
C PHE A 348 -12.69 -40.87 15.60
N ASN A 349 -13.59 -41.85 15.63
CA ASN A 349 -13.91 -42.59 16.85
C ASN A 349 -12.72 -43.46 17.30
N ALA A 350 -12.03 -44.12 16.36
CA ALA A 350 -10.78 -44.82 16.68
C ALA A 350 -9.71 -43.86 17.18
N PHE A 351 -9.60 -42.67 16.60
CA PHE A 351 -8.68 -41.63 17.08
C PHE A 351 -8.97 -41.22 18.52
N LEU A 352 -10.24 -40.93 18.86
CA LEU A 352 -10.63 -40.62 20.23
C LEU A 352 -10.39 -41.80 21.19
N GLY A 353 -10.47 -43.04 20.68
CA GLY A 353 -10.16 -44.26 21.42
C GLY A 353 -8.71 -44.38 21.90
N LEU A 354 -7.76 -43.65 21.32
CA LEU A 354 -6.34 -43.73 21.68
C LEU A 354 -6.06 -43.25 23.11
N LYS A 355 -6.66 -42.12 23.50
CA LYS A 355 -6.44 -41.49 24.81
C LYS A 355 -7.69 -40.86 25.39
N TYR A 356 -8.52 -40.22 24.56
CA TYR A 356 -9.66 -39.44 25.01
C TYR A 356 -10.76 -40.30 25.68
N HIS A 357 -11.21 -41.38 25.03
CA HIS A 357 -12.23 -42.29 25.60
C HIS A 357 -11.69 -43.16 26.75
N THR A 358 -10.38 -43.31 26.88
CA THR A 358 -9.74 -44.08 27.97
C THR A 358 -9.71 -43.22 29.24
N ALA A 359 -9.26 -41.97 29.13
CA ALA A 359 -9.24 -41.02 30.24
C ALA A 359 -10.66 -40.64 30.73
N ALA A 360 -11.64 -40.53 29.81
CA ALA A 360 -13.03 -40.30 30.17
C ALA A 360 -13.62 -41.45 31.01
N ARG A 361 -13.21 -42.70 30.76
CA ARG A 361 -13.66 -43.87 31.53
C ARG A 361 -12.99 -43.97 32.91
N GLU A 362 -11.75 -43.52 33.06
CA GLU A 362 -11.04 -43.51 34.35
C GLU A 362 -11.54 -42.44 35.33
N THR A 363 -12.29 -41.44 34.85
CA THR A 363 -12.87 -40.37 35.68
C THR A 363 -14.32 -40.62 36.10
N GLU A 364 -14.95 -41.71 35.63
CA GLU A 364 -16.31 -42.13 35.97
C GLU A 364 -16.38 -43.22 37.07
N PHE A 365 -15.25 -43.64 37.64
CA PHE A 365 -15.16 -44.62 38.74
C PHE A 365 -14.71 -44.02 40.07
#